data_AF-A0A6U3BTS9-F1
#
_entry.id   AF-A0A6U3BTS9-F1
#
_cell.length_a   1.000
_cell.length_b   1.000
_cell.length_c   1.000
_cell.angle_alpha   90.00
_cell.angle_beta   90.00
_cell.angle_gamma   90.00
#
_symmetry.space_group_name_H-M   'P 1'
#
loop_
_entity.id
_entity.type
_entity.pdbx_description
1 polymer ?
#
loop_
_entity_poly.entity_id
_entity_poly.type
_entity_poly.pdbx_seq_one_letter_code
_entity_poly.pdbx_strand_id
1 'polypeptide(L)'
;HVQQCNWEIRGIDLDATAIDHCQRQFHQTPKLTFICQNFLQSTYQQDDNKKDTLVCVLGGPPYSAGAGHGKKGTNNDSMQRHLPMDFVRHALMEYHASVVVYIMPQRCAQFAYPTQSWWNSCHYQYQYQTIPLEGPSTFYFQGRAQEAVQQPSLLQCFWKTGSAIIP
;
A
#
# COMPACT_ATOMS: atom_id res chain seq x y z
N HIS A 1 8.30 -33.89 9.13
CA HIS A 1 8.69 -33.12 7.95
C HIS A 1 8.31 -31.67 8.18
N VAL A 2 9.27 -30.77 8.35
CA VAL A 2 8.98 -29.33 8.44
C VAL A 2 8.67 -28.86 7.01
N GLN A 3 7.42 -28.49 6.76
CA GLN A 3 7.00 -27.92 5.49
C GLN A 3 7.78 -26.61 5.31
N GLN A 4 8.67 -26.55 4.31
CA GLN A 4 9.38 -25.32 4.00
C GLN A 4 8.35 -24.29 3.51
N CYS A 5 8.09 -23.25 4.31
CA CYS A 5 7.27 -22.13 3.87
C CYS A 5 7.96 -21.43 2.70
N ASN A 6 7.35 -21.50 1.53
CA ASN A 6 7.85 -20.87 0.31
C ASN A 6 7.31 -19.44 0.18
N TRP A 7 7.77 -18.55 1.06
CA TRP A 7 7.47 -17.12 0.97
C TRP A 7 8.50 -16.39 0.11
N GLU A 8 8.07 -15.29 -0.51
CA GLU A 8 8.87 -14.34 -1.27
C GLU A 8 8.45 -12.93 -0.84
N ILE A 9 9.41 -12.01 -0.68
CA ILE A 9 9.15 -10.61 -0.36
C ILE A 9 9.54 -9.75 -1.55
N ARG A 10 8.65 -8.85 -1.96
CA ARG A 10 8.88 -7.90 -3.03
C ARG A 10 8.73 -6.47 -2.51
N GLY A 11 9.79 -5.69 -2.57
CA GLY A 11 9.73 -4.24 -2.41
C GLY A 11 9.52 -3.58 -3.77
N ILE A 12 8.52 -2.72 -3.91
CA ILE A 12 8.20 -2.02 -5.16
C ILE A 12 8.24 -0.52 -4.88
N ASP A 13 9.05 0.22 -5.65
CA ASP A 13 9.12 1.67 -5.58
C ASP A 13 9.35 2.26 -6.98
N LEU A 14 8.89 3.50 -7.19
CA LEU A 14 9.10 4.27 -8.40
C LEU A 14 10.49 4.94 -8.43
N ASP A 15 11.10 5.19 -7.27
CA ASP A 15 12.42 5.83 -7.16
C ASP A 15 13.53 4.78 -7.28
N ALA A 16 14.23 4.80 -8.42
CA ALA A 16 15.39 3.93 -8.67
C ALA A 16 16.51 4.10 -7.61
N THR A 17 16.63 5.29 -7.02
CA THR A 17 17.63 5.56 -5.98
C THR A 17 17.28 4.86 -4.68
N ALA A 18 16.00 4.88 -4.29
CA ALA A 18 15.51 4.14 -3.14
C ALA A 18 15.67 2.63 -3.33
N ILE A 19 15.38 2.13 -4.54
CA ILE A 19 15.58 0.72 -4.91
C ILE A 19 17.05 0.32 -4.80
N ASP A 20 17.97 1.08 -5.40
CA ASP A 20 19.41 0.79 -5.33
C ASP A 20 19.91 0.79 -3.88
N HIS A 21 19.49 1.79 -3.08
CA HIS A 21 19.82 1.86 -1.66
C HIS A 21 19.34 0.61 -0.91
N CYS A 22 18.08 0.22 -1.10
CA CYS A 22 17.50 -0.97 -0.48
C CYS A 22 18.20 -2.26 -0.93
N GLN A 23 18.49 -2.42 -2.22
CA GLN A 23 19.22 -3.58 -2.73
C GLN A 23 20.60 -3.70 -2.10
N ARG A 24 21.35 -2.60 -1.97
CA ARG A 24 22.65 -2.60 -1.30
C ARG A 24 22.52 -2.92 0.19
N GLN A 25 21.54 -2.34 0.87
CA GLN A 25 21.34 -2.54 2.31
C GLN A 25 20.92 -3.99 2.64
N PHE A 26 20.08 -4.60 1.81
CA PHE A 26 19.48 -5.92 2.08
C PHE A 26 19.96 -7.02 1.11
N HIS A 27 21.12 -6.84 0.47
CA HIS A 27 21.65 -7.78 -0.53
C HIS A 27 21.83 -9.22 -0.04
N GLN A 28 21.94 -9.44 1.28
CA GLN A 28 22.09 -10.76 1.88
C GLN A 28 20.78 -11.39 2.34
N THR A 29 19.65 -10.68 2.23
CA THR A 29 18.36 -11.19 2.68
C THR A 29 17.80 -12.14 1.62
N PRO A 30 17.78 -13.46 1.86
CA PRO A 30 17.26 -14.40 0.88
C PRO A 30 15.78 -14.15 0.64
N LYS A 31 15.33 -14.38 -0.59
CA LYS A 31 13.91 -14.26 -1.02
C LYS A 31 13.34 -12.84 -0.97
N LEU A 32 14.17 -11.82 -0.79
CA LEU A 32 13.80 -10.41 -0.90
C LEU A 32 14.26 -9.85 -2.24
N THR A 33 13.32 -9.34 -3.02
CA THR A 33 13.59 -8.69 -4.32
C THR A 33 13.07 -7.26 -4.29
N PHE A 34 13.83 -6.31 -4.81
CA PHE A 34 13.37 -4.93 -5.02
C PHE A 34 13.18 -4.66 -6.50
N ILE A 35 12.03 -4.09 -6.86
CA ILE A 35 11.59 -3.86 -8.24
C ILE A 35 11.32 -2.36 -8.41
N CYS A 36 12.03 -1.73 -9.35
CA CYS A 36 11.76 -0.34 -9.73
C CYS A 36 10.59 -0.31 -10.72
N GLN A 37 9.37 -0.04 -10.22
CA GLN A 37 8.16 -0.06 -11.03
C GLN A 37 7.05 0.80 -10.39
N ASN A 38 6.15 1.32 -11.23
CA ASN A 38 4.89 1.90 -10.77
C ASN A 38 3.96 0.82 -10.20
N PHE A 39 3.74 0.81 -8.89
CA PHE A 39 2.81 -0.12 -8.25
C PHE A 39 1.42 -0.08 -8.90
N LEU A 40 0.88 1.09 -9.19
CA LEU A 40 -0.47 1.22 -9.77
C LEU A 40 -0.58 0.73 -11.22
N GLN A 41 0.53 0.44 -11.88
CA GLN A 41 0.58 -0.15 -13.22
C GLN A 41 1.18 -1.57 -13.21
N SER A 42 1.53 -2.07 -12.04
CA SER A 42 2.05 -3.42 -11.88
C SER A 42 0.89 -4.42 -11.82
N THR A 43 1.18 -5.68 -12.09
CA THR A 43 0.19 -6.76 -11.97
C THR A 43 0.85 -7.91 -11.25
N TYR A 44 0.15 -8.51 -10.31
CA TYR A 44 0.58 -9.79 -9.77
C TYR A 44 0.21 -10.88 -10.76
N GLN A 45 1.19 -11.37 -11.53
CA GLN A 45 0.98 -12.56 -12.34
C GLN A 45 0.89 -13.77 -11.42
N GLN A 46 -0.34 -14.18 -11.13
CA GLN A 46 -0.60 -15.46 -10.49
C GLN A 46 -0.27 -16.55 -11.50
N ASP A 47 0.89 -17.18 -11.35
CA ASP A 47 1.24 -18.39 -12.08
C ASP A 47 0.14 -19.44 -11.85
N ASP A 48 -0.30 -20.16 -12.88
CA ASP A 48 -1.38 -21.15 -12.78
C ASP A 48 -1.07 -22.24 -11.75
N ASN A 49 0.22 -22.44 -11.43
CA ASN A 49 0.71 -23.34 -10.39
C ASN A 49 0.64 -22.75 -8.95
N LYS A 50 0.20 -21.51 -8.79
CA LYS A 50 0.22 -20.72 -7.55
C LYS A 50 -1.18 -20.30 -7.08
N LYS A 51 -2.21 -21.11 -7.40
CA LYS A 51 -3.63 -20.84 -7.05
C LYS A 51 -3.87 -20.62 -5.54
N ASP A 52 -3.02 -21.21 -4.68
CA ASP A 52 -3.13 -21.08 -3.22
C ASP A 52 -2.16 -20.05 -2.60
N THR A 53 -1.57 -19.17 -3.42
CA THR A 53 -0.63 -18.18 -2.87
C THR A 53 -1.38 -17.09 -2.11
N LEU A 54 -1.05 -16.95 -0.83
CA LEU A 54 -1.46 -15.80 -0.03
C LEU A 54 -0.60 -14.60 -0.41
N VAL A 55 -1.26 -13.55 -0.91
CA VAL A 55 -0.63 -12.28 -1.23
C VAL A 55 -0.92 -11.29 -0.10
N CYS A 56 0.13 -10.78 0.55
CA CYS A 56 0.02 -9.75 1.56
C CYS A 56 0.67 -8.46 1.03
N VAL A 57 -0.06 -7.34 1.09
CA VAL A 57 0.44 -6.03 0.68
C VAL A 57 0.56 -5.13 1.89
N LEU A 58 1.77 -4.67 2.16
CA LEU A 58 2.10 -3.82 3.31
C LEU A 58 2.79 -2.55 2.80
N GLY A 59 2.49 -1.38 3.37
CA GLY A 59 3.25 -0.17 3.03
C GLY A 59 2.70 1.15 3.55
N GLY A 60 3.18 2.23 2.97
CA GLY A 60 2.66 3.58 3.15
C GLY A 60 2.55 4.25 1.77
N PRO A 61 1.35 4.28 1.16
CA PRO A 61 1.20 4.89 -0.15
C PRO A 61 1.59 6.36 -0.12
N PRO A 62 2.04 6.94 -1.23
CA PRO A 62 2.50 8.32 -1.28
C PRO A 62 1.40 9.29 -0.81
N TYR A 63 1.77 10.19 0.10
CA TYR A 63 0.93 11.28 0.54
C TYR A 63 1.31 12.55 -0.20
N SER A 64 0.35 13.20 -0.83
CA SER A 64 0.48 14.62 -1.12
C SER A 64 0.23 15.40 0.18
N ALA A 65 1.19 16.24 0.58
CA ALA A 65 0.90 17.37 1.44
C ALA A 65 0.00 18.30 0.61
N GLY A 66 -1.24 18.52 1.04
CA GLY A 66 -2.22 19.28 0.27
C GLY A 66 -1.69 20.63 -0.25
N ALA A 67 -2.15 21.01 -1.45
CA ALA A 67 -1.92 22.31 -2.10
C ALA A 67 -0.45 22.80 -2.10
N GLY A 68 0.42 22.14 -2.86
CA GLY A 68 1.80 22.65 -3.01
C GLY A 68 2.62 22.10 -4.18
N HIS A 69 2.31 20.91 -4.69
CA HIS A 69 3.08 20.32 -5.80
C HIS A 69 2.26 20.02 -7.07
N GLY A 70 0.94 20.25 -7.04
CA GLY A 70 0.15 20.54 -8.24
C GLY A 70 0.03 22.05 -8.39
N LYS A 71 0.25 22.59 -9.59
CA LYS A 71 -0.19 23.96 -9.88
C LYS A 71 -1.69 24.04 -9.56
N LYS A 72 -2.07 24.87 -8.58
CA LYS A 72 -3.47 25.22 -8.30
C LYS A 72 -4.18 25.50 -9.62
N GLY A 73 -5.26 24.78 -9.90
CA GLY A 73 -6.03 24.93 -11.14
C GLY A 73 -5.70 23.94 -12.27
N THR A 74 -4.89 22.92 -12.02
CA THR A 74 -4.77 21.76 -12.92
C THR A 74 -5.63 20.60 -12.39
N ASN A 75 -6.16 19.76 -13.28
CA ASN A 75 -6.96 18.55 -12.95
C ASN A 75 -6.25 17.56 -11.99
N ASN A 76 -4.99 17.81 -11.62
CA ASN A 76 -4.17 17.01 -10.73
C ASN A 76 -4.46 17.22 -9.22
N ASP A 77 -5.15 18.30 -8.83
CA ASP A 77 -5.47 18.58 -7.41
C ASP A 77 -6.45 17.56 -6.80
N SER A 78 -7.33 16.96 -7.62
CA SER A 78 -8.23 15.88 -7.19
C SER A 78 -7.51 14.52 -7.15
N MET A 79 -6.70 14.21 -8.18
CA MET A 79 -5.94 12.95 -8.26
C MET A 79 -5.07 12.70 -7.02
N GLN A 80 -4.39 13.74 -6.52
CA GLN A 80 -3.46 13.59 -5.41
C GLN A 80 -4.13 13.31 -4.05
N ARG A 81 -5.42 13.62 -3.88
CA ARG A 81 -6.17 13.33 -2.65
C ARG A 81 -6.64 11.87 -2.60
N HIS A 82 -6.91 11.29 -3.76
CA HIS A 82 -7.40 9.92 -3.89
C HIS A 82 -6.29 8.87 -4.04
N LEU A 83 -5.05 9.31 -4.29
CA LEU A 83 -3.91 8.42 -4.52
C LEU A 83 -3.74 7.31 -3.48
N PRO A 84 -3.87 7.54 -2.14
CA PRO A 84 -3.81 6.44 -1.18
C PRO A 84 -4.90 5.38 -1.36
N MET A 85 -6.09 5.80 -1.82
CA MET A 85 -7.22 4.89 -2.08
C MET A 85 -7.04 4.15 -3.41
N ASP A 86 -6.34 4.72 -4.39
CA ASP A 86 -5.95 4.00 -5.60
C ASP A 86 -5.01 2.83 -5.28
N PHE A 87 -4.10 3.00 -4.30
CA PHE A 87 -3.24 1.92 -3.82
C PHE A 87 -4.03 0.82 -3.12
N VAL A 88 -5.05 1.17 -2.33
CA VAL A 88 -5.98 0.19 -1.72
C VAL A 88 -6.72 -0.57 -2.82
N ARG A 89 -7.36 0.14 -3.73
CA ARG A 89 -8.11 -0.45 -4.84
C ARG A 89 -7.23 -1.40 -5.65
N HIS A 90 -6.02 -0.96 -6.02
CA HIS A 90 -5.09 -1.76 -6.81
C HIS A 90 -4.66 -3.05 -6.06
N ALA A 91 -4.33 -2.94 -4.77
CA ALA A 91 -3.98 -4.10 -3.95
C ALA A 91 -5.11 -5.14 -3.87
N LEU A 92 -6.36 -4.69 -3.74
CA LEU A 92 -7.53 -5.57 -3.63
C LEU A 92 -7.96 -6.15 -4.99
N MET A 93 -7.97 -5.34 -6.05
CA MET A 93 -8.56 -5.72 -7.33
C MET A 93 -7.57 -6.30 -8.32
N GLU A 94 -6.35 -5.77 -8.41
CA GLU A 94 -5.35 -6.20 -9.39
C GLU A 94 -4.40 -7.26 -8.79
N TYR A 95 -4.05 -7.09 -7.52
CA TYR A 95 -3.19 -8.05 -6.80
C TYR A 95 -3.99 -9.15 -6.11
N HIS A 96 -5.32 -9.03 -6.02
CA HIS A 96 -6.19 -9.93 -5.28
C HIS A 96 -5.66 -10.26 -3.87
N ALA A 97 -5.05 -9.28 -3.21
CA ALA A 97 -4.34 -9.49 -1.96
C ALA A 97 -5.25 -10.09 -0.89
N SER A 98 -4.78 -11.11 -0.18
CA SER A 98 -5.51 -11.71 0.94
C SER A 98 -5.54 -10.78 2.15
N VAL A 99 -4.46 -10.03 2.35
CA VAL A 99 -4.32 -9.03 3.41
C VAL A 99 -3.70 -7.76 2.81
N VAL A 100 -4.28 -6.61 3.12
CA VAL A 100 -3.72 -5.29 2.80
C VAL A 100 -3.62 -4.49 4.09
N VAL A 101 -2.44 -3.98 4.41
CA VAL A 101 -2.25 -3.06 5.53
C VAL A 101 -1.45 -1.86 5.07
N TYR A 102 -2.07 -0.69 5.16
CA TYR A 102 -1.40 0.56 4.82
C TYR A 102 -1.42 1.54 5.98
N ILE A 103 -0.27 2.19 6.19
CA ILE A 103 -0.20 3.41 6.97
C ILE A 103 -0.79 4.51 6.10
N MET A 104 -1.85 5.17 6.58
CA MET A 104 -2.56 6.23 5.85
C MET A 104 -2.60 7.52 6.66
N PRO A 105 -2.81 8.68 6.01
CA PRO A 105 -3.06 9.93 6.73
C PRO A 105 -4.45 9.92 7.36
N GLN A 106 -4.64 10.64 8.47
CA GLN A 106 -5.91 10.71 9.20
C GLN A 106 -7.14 11.06 8.34
N ARG A 107 -6.97 11.87 7.28
CA ARG A 107 -8.06 12.22 6.36
C ARG A 107 -8.71 11.00 5.68
N CYS A 108 -7.99 9.88 5.60
CA CYS A 108 -8.50 8.64 5.02
C CYS A 108 -9.42 7.88 5.99
N ALA A 109 -9.47 8.25 7.29
CA ALA A 109 -10.29 7.56 8.29
C ALA A 109 -11.79 7.57 7.96
N GLN A 110 -12.24 8.65 7.31
CA GLN A 110 -13.65 8.87 6.95
C GLN A 110 -13.98 8.39 5.53
N PHE A 111 -13.07 7.67 4.87
CA PHE A 111 -13.32 7.21 3.51
C PHE A 111 -14.45 6.18 3.50
N ALA A 112 -15.55 6.54 2.86
CA ALA A 112 -16.74 5.71 2.81
C ALA A 112 -16.63 4.67 1.69
N TYR A 113 -15.83 3.61 1.90
CA TYR A 113 -15.67 2.50 0.95
C TYR A 113 -17.01 1.97 0.39
N PRO A 114 -18.08 1.75 1.19
CA PRO A 114 -19.37 1.26 0.67
C PRO A 114 -20.04 2.16 -0.38
N THR A 115 -19.64 3.43 -0.48
CA THR A 115 -20.19 4.37 -1.48
C THR A 115 -19.45 4.34 -2.81
N GLN A 116 -18.31 3.65 -2.88
CA GLN A 116 -17.47 3.61 -4.07
C GLN A 116 -17.94 2.52 -5.03
N SER A 117 -18.07 2.85 -6.31
CA SER A 117 -18.51 1.89 -7.34
C SER A 117 -17.62 0.65 -7.43
N TRP A 118 -16.31 0.82 -7.29
CA TRP A 118 -15.35 -0.28 -7.32
C TRP A 118 -15.46 -1.20 -6.10
N TRP A 119 -15.85 -0.67 -4.94
CA TRP A 119 -16.00 -1.47 -3.72
C TRP A 119 -17.11 -2.50 -3.86
N ASN A 120 -18.21 -2.15 -4.54
CA ASN A 120 -19.30 -3.08 -4.80
C ASN A 120 -18.83 -4.34 -5.55
N SER A 121 -17.75 -4.25 -6.34
CA SER A 121 -17.19 -5.39 -7.07
C SER A 121 -16.40 -6.37 -6.18
N CYS A 122 -15.94 -5.95 -5.00
CA CYS A 122 -15.13 -6.78 -4.10
C CYS A 122 -15.68 -6.91 -2.67
N HIS A 123 -16.71 -6.17 -2.28
CA HIS A 123 -17.15 -6.04 -0.89
C HIS A 123 -17.57 -7.37 -0.22
N TYR A 124 -18.13 -8.32 -0.99
CA TYR A 124 -18.49 -9.63 -0.46
C TYR A 124 -17.28 -10.50 -0.10
N GLN A 125 -16.09 -10.11 -0.56
CA GLN A 125 -14.86 -10.85 -0.36
C GLN A 125 -14.00 -10.25 0.74
N TYR A 126 -14.26 -9.03 1.21
CA TYR A 126 -13.34 -8.30 2.09
C TYR A 126 -14.04 -7.63 3.28
N GLN A 127 -13.40 -7.74 4.44
CA GLN A 127 -13.64 -6.88 5.59
C GLN A 127 -12.55 -5.82 5.68
N TYR A 128 -12.85 -4.71 6.37
CA TYR A 128 -11.87 -3.68 6.64
C TYR A 128 -12.01 -3.09 8.05
N GLN A 129 -10.89 -2.61 8.59
CA GLN A 129 -10.81 -1.90 9.86
C GLN A 129 -9.85 -0.72 9.72
N THR A 130 -10.18 0.37 10.40
CA THR A 130 -9.30 1.53 10.56
C THR A 130 -8.86 1.61 12.02
N ILE A 131 -7.55 1.65 12.26
CA ILE A 131 -6.94 1.70 13.59
C ILE A 131 -6.15 3.01 13.69
N PRO A 132 -6.58 3.99 14.50
CA PRO A 132 -5.80 5.20 14.75
C PRO A 132 -4.43 4.86 15.36
N LEU A 133 -3.37 5.53 14.93
CA LEU A 133 -2.07 5.43 15.58
C LEU A 133 -1.94 6.57 16.60
N GLU A 134 -1.70 6.21 17.86
CA GLU A 134 -1.66 7.15 18.99
C GLU A 134 -0.39 8.02 19.04
N GLY A 135 0.59 7.76 18.17
CA GLY A 135 1.85 8.51 18.07
C GLY A 135 1.93 9.41 16.83
N PRO A 136 2.46 10.65 16.95
CA PRO A 136 2.71 11.49 15.79
C PRO A 136 3.78 10.85 14.90
N SER A 137 3.43 10.53 13.65
CA SER A 137 4.39 10.07 12.65
C SER A 137 5.10 11.28 12.05
N THR A 138 6.43 11.26 12.04
CA THR A 138 7.25 12.36 11.51
C THR A 138 7.70 12.03 10.08
N PHE A 139 7.34 12.90 9.13
CA PHE A 139 7.72 12.76 7.73
C PHE A 139 8.61 13.91 7.28
N TYR A 140 9.60 13.57 6.45
CA TYR A 140 10.48 14.54 5.78
C TYR A 140 10.17 14.52 4.28
N PHE A 141 9.61 15.61 3.77
CA PHE A 141 9.33 15.75 2.35
C PHE A 141 10.56 16.30 1.60
N GLN A 142 10.82 15.77 0.41
CA GLN A 142 11.93 16.23 -0.43
C GLN A 142 11.79 17.75 -0.69
N GLY A 143 12.87 18.51 -0.45
CA GLY A 143 12.91 19.97 -0.58
C GLY A 143 12.53 20.76 0.67
N ARG A 144 12.10 20.10 1.75
CA ARG A 144 11.82 20.73 3.06
C ARG A 144 12.51 19.99 4.22
N ALA A 145 13.80 19.73 4.08
CA ALA A 145 14.59 19.00 5.08
C ALA A 145 14.54 19.61 6.50
N GLN A 146 14.07 20.85 6.67
CA GLN A 146 13.99 21.54 7.96
C GLN A 146 12.60 21.54 8.62
N GLU A 147 11.52 21.14 7.92
CA GLU A 147 10.17 21.10 8.51
C GLU A 147 9.65 19.66 8.54
N ALA A 148 9.93 18.98 9.65
CA ALA A 148 9.30 17.72 10.00
C ALA A 148 7.78 17.91 10.05
N VAL A 149 7.04 17.22 9.17
CA VAL A 149 5.59 17.23 9.23
C VAL A 149 5.15 16.09 10.14
N GLN A 150 4.61 16.44 11.31
CA GLN A 150 3.89 15.48 12.13
C GLN A 150 2.49 15.28 11.56
N GLN A 151 2.18 14.08 11.13
CA GLN A 151 0.83 13.73 10.70
C GLN A 151 0.29 12.60 11.57
N PRO A 152 -0.89 12.80 12.20
CA PRO A 152 -1.63 11.67 12.74
C PRO A 152 -1.89 10.70 11.59
N SER A 153 -1.52 9.45 11.84
CA SER A 153 -1.61 8.36 10.88
C SER A 153 -2.55 7.31 11.43
N LEU A 154 -3.04 6.45 10.55
CA LEU A 154 -3.87 5.31 10.89
C LEU A 154 -3.39 4.10 10.13
N LEU A 155 -3.68 2.91 10.63
CA LEU A 155 -3.62 1.68 9.85
C LEU A 155 -4.98 1.44 9.21
N GLN A 156 -4.98 1.26 7.90
CA GLN A 156 -6.12 0.73 7.18
C GLN A 156 -5.82 -0.72 6.81
N CYS A 157 -6.61 -1.62 7.38
CA CYS A 157 -6.46 -3.06 7.23
C CYS A 157 -7.63 -3.62 6.42
N PHE A 158 -7.34 -4.47 5.44
CA PHE A 158 -8.32 -5.23 4.67
C PHE A 158 -7.94 -6.70 4.69
N TRP A 159 -8.92 -7.59 4.79
CA TRP A 159 -8.67 -9.03 4.73
C TRP A 159 -9.83 -9.78 4.08
N LYS A 160 -9.51 -10.88 3.39
CA LYS A 160 -10.53 -11.70 2.73
C LYS A 160 -11.42 -12.43 3.74
N THR A 161 -12.73 -12.39 3.54
CA THR A 161 -13.71 -13.19 4.29
C THR A 161 -13.84 -14.57 3.64
N GLY A 162 -13.36 -15.62 4.32
CA GLY A 162 -13.49 -17.01 3.85
C GLY A 162 -12.17 -17.73 3.56
N SER A 163 -11.04 -17.03 3.59
CA SER A 163 -9.75 -17.68 3.81
C SER A 163 -9.58 -17.83 5.32
N ALA A 164 -9.35 -19.05 5.82
CA ALA A 164 -8.97 -19.25 7.20
C ALA A 164 -7.64 -18.50 7.46
N ILE A 165 -7.72 -17.26 7.93
CA ILE A 165 -6.60 -16.60 8.58
C ILE A 165 -6.56 -17.26 9.95
N ILE A 166 -5.86 -18.38 10.03
CA ILE A 166 -5.59 -19.07 11.29
C ILE A 166 -4.70 -18.10 12.10
N PRO A 167 -5.16 -17.63 13.28
CA PRO A 167 -4.36 -16.77 14.16
C PRO A 167 -3.05 -17.43 14.61
#